data_AF-A0A9Q4CSZ0-F1
#
_entry.id   AF-A0A9Q4CSZ0-F1
#
_cell.length_a   1.000
_cell.length_b   1.000
_cell.length_c   1.000
_cell.angle_alpha   90.00
_cell.angle_beta   90.00
_cell.angle_gamma   90.00
#
_symmetry.space_group_name_H-M   'P 1'
#
loop_
_entity.id
_entity.type
_entity.pdbx_description
1 polymer ?
#
loop_
_entity_poly.entity_id
_entity_poly.type
_entity_poly.pdbx_seq_one_letter_code
_entity_poly.pdbx_strand_id
1 'polypeptide(L)'
;MDKPHVSIDGIEVDLDTFPARSLGIREYKTARANSAGFQALYPKLADEALVAAVEHCLANIGTPAPSAPTYTDALVRDLVPELLLRLKERAAKSL
;
A
#
# COMPACT_ATOMS: atom_id res chain seq x y z
N MET A 1 -7.61 -1.10 -17.81
CA MET A 1 -6.80 -1.08 -16.57
C MET A 1 -5.80 -2.20 -16.68
N ASP A 2 -4.53 -1.92 -16.41
CA ASP A 2 -3.50 -2.97 -16.42
C ASP A 2 -3.77 -3.99 -15.31
N LYS A 3 -3.46 -5.26 -15.59
CA LYS A 3 -3.56 -6.32 -14.59
C LYS A 3 -2.63 -5.97 -13.41
N PRO A 4 -3.06 -6.14 -12.14
CA PRO A 4 -2.17 -5.93 -11.01
C PRO A 4 -1.00 -6.90 -11.10
N HIS A 5 0.22 -6.36 -11.03
CA HIS A 5 1.46 -7.13 -10.94
C HIS A 5 2.18 -6.72 -9.68
N VAL A 6 2.52 -7.70 -8.84
CA VAL A 6 3.24 -7.50 -7.59
C VAL A 6 4.29 -8.60 -7.47
N SER A 7 5.51 -8.20 -7.15
CA SER A 7 6.57 -9.11 -6.73
C SER A 7 7.09 -8.71 -5.35
N ILE A 8 7.37 -9.68 -4.49
CA ILE A 8 8.00 -9.50 -3.19
C ILE A 8 9.32 -10.27 -3.21
N ASP A 9 10.42 -9.59 -2.90
CA ASP A 9 11.77 -10.19 -2.94
C ASP A 9 12.10 -10.82 -4.31
N GLY A 10 11.61 -10.18 -5.39
CA GLY A 10 11.80 -10.64 -6.77
C GLY A 10 10.90 -11.80 -7.22
N ILE A 11 10.02 -12.30 -6.35
CA ILE A 11 9.09 -13.40 -6.66
C ILE A 11 7.70 -12.80 -6.93
N GLU A 12 7.09 -13.11 -8.08
CA GLU A 12 5.72 -12.71 -8.37
C GLU A 12 4.75 -13.41 -7.41
N VAL A 13 3.83 -12.65 -6.82
CA VAL A 13 2.90 -13.14 -5.80
C VAL A 13 1.46 -12.90 -6.21
N ASP A 14 0.59 -13.83 -5.82
CA ASP A 14 -0.85 -13.64 -5.85
C ASP A 14 -1.30 -12.98 -4.54
N LEU A 15 -1.80 -11.76 -4.61
CA LEU A 15 -2.25 -11.03 -3.41
C LEU A 15 -3.52 -11.62 -2.78
N ASP A 16 -4.28 -12.43 -3.50
CA ASP A 16 -5.47 -13.07 -2.96
C ASP A 16 -5.13 -14.17 -1.95
N THR A 17 -3.90 -14.71 -1.98
CA THR A 17 -3.43 -15.69 -0.98
C THR A 17 -3.07 -15.05 0.36
N PHE A 18 -2.92 -13.73 0.43
CA PHE A 18 -2.57 -13.02 1.66
C PHE A 18 -3.82 -12.48 2.37
N PRO A 19 -3.98 -12.73 3.67
CA PRO A 19 -5.02 -12.08 4.46
C PRO A 19 -4.84 -10.56 4.49
N ALA A 20 -5.91 -9.83 4.77
CA ALA A 20 -5.81 -8.41 5.10
C ALA A 20 -4.87 -8.21 6.30
N ARG A 21 -4.06 -7.15 6.26
CA ARG A 21 -3.13 -6.76 7.35
C ARG A 21 -2.13 -7.84 7.76
N SER A 22 -1.64 -8.63 6.82
CA SER A 22 -0.70 -9.74 7.07
C SER A 22 0.74 -9.47 6.61
N LEU A 23 0.95 -8.54 5.67
CA LEU A 23 2.26 -8.24 5.09
C LEU A 23 2.99 -7.17 5.91
N GLY A 24 4.16 -7.49 6.46
CA GLY A 24 4.95 -6.59 7.28
C GLY A 24 5.81 -5.61 6.49
N ILE A 25 6.64 -4.85 7.21
CA ILE A 25 7.53 -3.84 6.64
C ILE A 25 8.53 -4.45 5.66
N ARG A 26 9.04 -5.66 5.96
CA ARG A 26 10.03 -6.33 5.11
C ARG A 26 9.43 -6.62 3.73
N GLU A 27 8.23 -7.17 3.71
CA GLU A 27 7.50 -7.48 2.47
C GLU A 27 7.23 -6.20 1.68
N TYR A 28 6.78 -5.13 2.34
CA TYR A 28 6.59 -3.84 1.69
C TYR A 28 7.88 -3.26 1.08
N LYS A 29 8.99 -3.27 1.82
CA LYS A 29 10.27 -2.69 1.35
C LYS A 29 10.89 -3.44 0.17
N THR A 30 10.56 -4.72 0.03
CA THR A 30 11.02 -5.57 -1.08
C THR A 30 9.96 -5.69 -2.18
N ALA A 31 8.80 -5.07 -2.00
CA ALA A 31 7.73 -5.09 -2.99
C ALA A 31 8.08 -4.21 -4.20
N ARG A 32 7.80 -4.75 -5.38
CA ARG A 32 7.74 -4.01 -6.64
C ARG A 32 6.38 -4.28 -7.25
N ALA A 33 5.72 -3.23 -7.72
CA ALA A 33 4.41 -3.36 -8.32
C ALA A 33 4.17 -2.25 -9.34
N ASN A 34 3.27 -2.51 -10.28
CA ASN A 34 2.63 -1.43 -11.01
C ASN A 34 1.57 -0.75 -10.12
N SER A 35 0.96 0.32 -10.61
CA SER A 35 0.00 1.12 -9.83
C SER A 35 -1.21 0.30 -9.36
N ALA A 36 -1.76 -0.55 -10.24
CA ALA A 36 -2.85 -1.46 -9.91
C ALA A 36 -2.42 -2.48 -8.84
N GLY A 37 -1.18 -2.97 -8.92
CA GLY A 37 -0.60 -3.88 -7.93
C GLY A 37 -0.41 -3.22 -6.57
N PHE A 38 0.07 -1.97 -6.51
CA PHE A 38 0.16 -1.23 -5.24
C PHE A 38 -1.22 -0.97 -4.63
N GLN A 39 -2.20 -0.58 -5.43
CA GLN A 39 -3.58 -0.42 -4.98
C GLN A 39 -4.12 -1.71 -4.32
N ALA A 40 -3.86 -2.88 -4.93
CA ALA A 40 -4.25 -4.17 -4.37
C ALA A 40 -3.40 -4.57 -3.14
N LEU A 41 -2.15 -4.11 -3.06
CA LEU A 41 -1.22 -4.42 -1.97
C LEU A 41 -1.57 -3.69 -0.66
N TYR A 42 -1.99 -2.42 -0.72
CA TYR A 42 -2.16 -1.60 0.49
C TYR A 42 -3.11 -2.20 1.55
N PRO A 43 -4.26 -2.81 1.21
CA PRO A 43 -5.12 -3.48 2.19
C PRO A 43 -4.47 -4.70 2.87
N LYS A 44 -3.46 -5.30 2.22
CA LYS A 44 -2.73 -6.47 2.73
C LYS A 44 -1.61 -6.10 3.70
N LEU A 45 -1.14 -4.85 3.66
CA LEU A 45 -0.09 -4.35 4.56
C LEU A 45 -0.59 -4.33 6.01
N ALA A 46 0.24 -4.81 6.94
CA ALA A 46 0.12 -4.57 8.36
C ALA A 46 0.22 -3.06 8.66
N ASP A 47 -0.19 -2.65 9.86
CA ASP A 47 -0.36 -1.22 10.19
C ASP A 47 0.97 -0.46 10.09
N GLU A 48 2.06 -1.04 10.57
CA GLU A 48 3.39 -0.45 10.50
C GLU A 48 3.92 -0.35 9.05
N ALA A 49 3.55 -1.29 8.18
CA ALA A 49 3.95 -1.28 6.77
C ALA A 49 3.13 -0.25 5.98
N LEU A 50 1.85 -0.10 6.30
CA LEU A 50 0.99 0.92 5.72
C LEU A 50 1.46 2.33 6.09
N VAL A 51 1.85 2.55 7.35
CA VAL A 51 2.45 3.82 7.80
C VAL A 51 3.74 4.10 7.03
N ALA A 52 4.63 3.10 6.91
CA ALA A 52 5.85 3.26 6.12
C ALA A 52 5.56 3.60 4.64
N ALA A 53 4.47 3.08 4.07
CA ALA A 53 4.05 3.42 2.71
C ALA A 53 3.59 4.88 2.59
N VAL A 54 2.86 5.37 3.58
CA VAL A 54 2.43 6.78 3.66
C VAL A 54 3.63 7.71 3.80
N GLU A 55 4.53 7.41 4.74
CA GLU A 55 5.76 8.18 4.94
C GLU A 55 6.61 8.23 3.67
N HIS A 56 6.75 7.10 2.97
CA HIS A 56 7.45 7.04 1.70
C HIS A 56 6.81 7.95 0.64
N CYS A 57 5.49 7.92 0.49
CA CYS A 57 4.81 8.77 -0.47
C CYS A 57 4.91 10.25 -0.11
N LEU A 58 4.74 10.61 1.18
CA LEU A 58 4.86 11.99 1.67
C LEU A 58 6.27 12.55 1.40
N ALA A 59 7.32 11.77 1.65
CA ALA A 59 8.70 12.17 1.41
C ALA A 59 9.04 12.39 -0.08
N ASN A 60 8.23 11.84 -0.99
CA ASN A 60 8.42 11.93 -2.43
C ASN A 60 7.37 12.81 -3.13
N ILE A 61 6.56 13.57 -2.38
CA ILE A 61 5.67 14.56 -2.99
C ILE A 61 6.49 15.59 -3.78
N GLY A 62 6.07 15.86 -5.02
CA GLY A 62 6.72 16.83 -5.90
C GLY A 62 8.00 16.32 -6.57
N THR A 63 8.44 15.10 -6.30
CA THR A 63 9.49 14.48 -7.11
C THR A 63 8.92 14.07 -8.47
N PRO A 64 9.67 14.25 -9.57
CA PRO A 64 9.24 13.77 -10.87
C PRO A 64 9.11 12.25 -10.83
N ALA A 65 7.87 11.75 -10.79
CA ALA A 65 7.60 10.33 -10.92
C ALA A 65 7.69 9.96 -12.42
N PRO A 66 8.53 8.97 -12.80
CA PRO A 66 8.68 8.59 -14.20
C PRO A 66 7.40 7.97 -14.83
N SER A 67 6.41 7.60 -14.03
CA SER A 67 5.11 7.09 -14.48
C SER A 67 4.03 7.44 -13.45
N ALA A 68 2.91 8.02 -13.92
CA ALA A 68 1.73 8.27 -13.09
C ALA A 68 0.99 6.94 -12.77
N PRO A 69 0.32 6.81 -11.60
CA PRO A 69 -0.03 7.86 -10.65
C PRO A 69 1.16 8.33 -9.81
N THR A 70 1.15 9.62 -9.50
CA THR A 70 2.13 10.26 -8.64
C THR A 70 2.00 9.77 -7.20
N TYR A 71 3.02 9.99 -6.37
CA TYR A 71 2.93 9.70 -4.92
C TYR A 71 1.72 10.38 -4.25
N THR A 72 1.32 11.55 -4.74
CA THR A 72 0.11 12.27 -4.27
C THR A 72 -1.16 11.50 -4.59
N ASP A 73 -1.26 10.90 -5.78
CA ASP A 73 -2.44 10.13 -6.18
C ASP A 73 -2.61 8.89 -5.29
N ALA A 74 -1.53 8.15 -5.04
CA ALA A 74 -1.55 6.98 -4.15
C ALA A 74 -1.96 7.36 -2.72
N LEU A 75 -1.50 8.50 -2.22
CA LEU A 75 -1.90 9.03 -0.90
C LEU A 75 -3.40 9.29 -0.84
N VAL A 76 -3.93 10.06 -1.78
CA VAL A 76 -5.32 10.52 -1.76
C VAL A 76 -6.30 9.38 -2.03
N ARG A 77 -5.98 8.50 -2.98
CA ARG A 77 -6.92 7.49 -3.47
C ARG A 77 -6.90 6.21 -2.65
N ASP A 78 -5.75 5.81 -2.13
CA ASP A 78 -5.58 4.47 -1.59
C ASP A 78 -5.13 4.48 -0.13
N LEU A 79 -4.00 5.14 0.17
CA LEU A 79 -3.36 5.05 1.49
C LEU A 79 -4.12 5.78 2.60
N VAL A 80 -4.54 7.03 2.39
CA VAL A 80 -5.29 7.79 3.40
C VAL A 80 -6.67 7.18 3.67
N PRO A 81 -7.46 6.77 2.64
CA PRO A 81 -8.71 6.07 2.87
C PRO A 81 -8.55 4.78 3.69
N GLU A 82 -7.54 3.97 3.37
CA GLU A 82 -7.24 2.75 4.14
C GLU A 82 -6.89 3.10 5.60
N LEU A 83 -6.01 4.08 5.85
CA LEU A 83 -5.69 4.53 7.21
C LEU A 83 -6.94 4.97 7.99
N LEU A 84 -7.80 5.78 7.38
CA LEU A 84 -9.05 6.24 8.01
C LEU A 84 -10.01 5.09 8.31
N LEU A 85 -10.10 4.09 7.42
CA LEU A 85 -10.88 2.88 7.65
C LEU A 85 -10.38 2.14 8.90
N ARG A 86 -9.06 1.90 9.00
CA ARG A 86 -8.47 1.19 10.16
C ARG A 86 -8.66 1.95 11.46
N LEU A 87 -8.52 3.28 11.44
CA LEU A 87 -8.74 4.12 12.61
C LEU A 87 -10.20 4.05 13.09
N LYS A 88 -11.17 4.10 12.16
CA LYS A 88 -12.59 3.96 12.48
C LYS A 88 -12.91 2.58 13.08
N GLU A 89 -12.36 1.51 12.53
CA GLU A 89 -12.55 0.16 13.07
C GLU A 89 -11.97 0.02 14.48
N ARG A 90 -10.78 0.58 14.75
CA ARG A 90 -10.19 0.56 16.08
C ARG A 90 -11.07 1.32 17.07
N ALA A 91 -11.54 2.51 16.70
CA ALA A 91 -12.45 3.29 17.53
C ALA A 91 -13.75 2.54 17.84
N ALA A 92 -14.31 1.82 16.86
CA ALA A 92 -15.52 1.01 17.05
C ALA A 92 -15.32 -0.22 17.95
N LYS A 93 -14.10 -0.79 17.99
CA LYS A 93 -13.76 -1.94 18.87
C LYS A 93 -13.39 -1.55 20.29
N SER A 94 -13.17 -0.26 20.56
CA SER A 94 -12.88 0.28 21.90
C SER A 94 -14.13 0.64 22.70
N LEU A 95 -15.32 0.40 22.13
CA LEU A 95 -16.65 0.53 22.74
C LEU A 95 -17.21 -0.86 23.08
#